data_AF-A0A959PWV5-F1
#
_entry.id   AF-A0A959PWV5-F1
#
_cell.length_a   1.000
_cell.length_b   1.000
_cell.length_c   1.000
_cell.angle_alpha   90.00
_cell.angle_beta   90.00
_cell.angle_gamma   90.00
#
_symmetry.space_group_name_H-M   'P 1'
#
loop_
_entity.id
_entity.type
_entity.pdbx_description
1 polymer ?
#
loop_
_entity_poly.entity_id
_entity_poly.type
_entity_poly.pdbx_seq_one_letter_code
_entity_poly.pdbx_strand_id
1 'polypeptide(L)'
;DFSQLPQCEDGQHSDQCFTSDQIDIIREIYTGPEINGTLFYPGFPLGCENEKGSWMTWIVGPDPGTMQLNFPNLHYAFGTELCKYLIFNDPDWDYSTYDFSHYNEDTRYAAAYLDATSTDYSAFEGRGGKLIFYHGWNDPALSAYTTIEHFEAVRKKNPGVDEFMRLYLLPGVLHCGGGPGPDQADWLELVRKWVENDQPPGKVVLSKVRDGQVQMTRPVFPYPSTAKYVGKGDPLDGNNFVEKKP
;
A
#
# COMPACT_ATOMS: atom_id res chain seq x y z
N ASP A 1 0.95 -9.84 -16.89
CA ASP A 1 0.81 -9.86 -18.36
C ASP A 1 -0.63 -9.53 -18.68
N PHE A 2 -0.91 -8.32 -19.14
CA PHE A 2 -2.27 -7.87 -19.43
C PHE A 2 -2.78 -8.38 -20.80
N SER A 3 -1.93 -8.97 -21.64
CA SER A 3 -2.36 -9.61 -22.89
C SER A 3 -3.19 -10.89 -22.68
N GLN A 4 -3.22 -11.40 -21.45
CA GLN A 4 -4.08 -12.52 -21.04
C GLN A 4 -5.51 -12.08 -20.64
N LEU A 5 -5.78 -10.77 -20.57
CA LEU A 5 -7.13 -10.28 -20.29
C LEU A 5 -8.02 -10.47 -21.53
N PRO A 6 -9.30 -10.88 -21.38
CA PRO A 6 -10.21 -11.00 -22.51
C PRO A 6 -10.45 -9.61 -23.12
N GLN A 7 -10.05 -9.40 -24.37
CA GLN A 7 -10.23 -8.13 -25.06
C GLN A 7 -11.56 -8.11 -25.84
N CYS A 8 -12.27 -6.98 -25.83
CA CYS A 8 -13.46 -6.78 -26.64
C CYS A 8 -13.10 -6.59 -28.13
N GLU A 9 -14.00 -6.93 -29.04
CA GLU A 9 -13.87 -6.53 -30.45
C GLU A 9 -13.98 -4.99 -30.57
N ASP A 10 -13.36 -4.40 -31.59
CA ASP A 10 -13.28 -2.94 -31.75
C ASP A 10 -14.67 -2.27 -31.73
N GLY A 11 -14.83 -1.29 -30.84
CA GLY A 11 -16.10 -0.57 -30.65
C GLY A 11 -17.19 -1.34 -29.90
N GLN A 12 -16.90 -2.52 -29.34
CA GLN A 12 -17.81 -3.26 -28.46
C GLN A 12 -17.47 -3.08 -26.98
N HIS A 13 -18.49 -3.20 -26.15
CA HIS A 13 -18.38 -3.17 -24.68
C HIS A 13 -19.23 -4.32 -24.10
N SER A 14 -18.71 -5.00 -23.07
CA SER A 14 -19.40 -6.13 -22.41
C SER A 14 -18.78 -6.40 -21.04
N ASP A 15 -19.57 -6.93 -20.10
CA ASP A 15 -19.13 -7.33 -18.76
C ASP A 15 -18.19 -8.56 -18.76
N GLN A 16 -17.81 -9.07 -19.94
CA GLN A 16 -16.98 -10.27 -20.13
C GLN A 16 -15.63 -9.98 -20.81
N CYS A 17 -15.36 -8.72 -21.17
CA CYS A 17 -14.12 -8.31 -21.83
C CYS A 17 -13.73 -6.87 -21.47
N PHE A 18 -12.48 -6.51 -21.74
CA PHE A 18 -11.95 -5.17 -21.59
C PHE A 18 -11.68 -4.56 -22.97
N THR A 19 -12.03 -3.30 -23.13
CA THR A 19 -11.55 -2.48 -24.25
C THR A 19 -10.05 -2.18 -24.12
N SER A 20 -9.41 -1.79 -25.22
CA SER A 20 -8.01 -1.34 -25.21
C SER A 20 -7.79 -0.23 -24.18
N ASP A 21 -8.66 0.80 -24.16
CA ASP A 21 -8.61 1.92 -23.22
C ASP A 21 -8.68 1.45 -21.75
N GLN A 22 -9.53 0.47 -21.44
CA GLN A 22 -9.60 -0.11 -20.08
C GLN A 22 -8.32 -0.88 -19.73
N ILE A 23 -7.74 -1.64 -20.67
CA ILE A 23 -6.47 -2.35 -20.46
C ILE A 23 -5.32 -1.35 -20.24
N ASP A 24 -5.33 -0.22 -20.95
CA ASP A 24 -4.33 0.82 -20.83
C ASP A 24 -4.48 1.57 -19.48
N ILE A 25 -5.69 1.95 -19.06
CA ILE A 25 -5.94 2.51 -17.72
C ILE A 25 -5.51 1.53 -16.61
N ILE A 26 -5.81 0.24 -16.75
CA ILE A 26 -5.36 -0.79 -15.81
C ILE A 26 -3.83 -0.83 -15.76
N ARG A 27 -3.15 -0.71 -16.90
CA ARG A 27 -1.68 -0.67 -16.96
C ARG A 27 -1.13 0.54 -16.20
N GLU A 28 -1.67 1.74 -16.42
CA GLU A 28 -1.25 2.96 -15.73
C GLU A 28 -1.40 2.86 -14.20
N ILE A 29 -2.48 2.26 -13.69
CA ILE A 29 -2.67 2.02 -12.24
C ILE A 29 -1.57 1.09 -11.68
N TYR A 30 -1.08 0.15 -12.48
CA TYR A 30 -0.05 -0.81 -12.07
C TYR A 30 1.39 -0.36 -12.30
N THR A 31 1.65 0.54 -13.25
CA THR A 31 2.98 1.14 -13.45
C THR A 31 3.18 2.37 -12.57
N GLY A 32 2.12 3.16 -12.38
CA GLY A 32 2.16 4.46 -11.71
C GLY A 32 2.47 5.61 -12.67
N PRO A 33 2.08 6.86 -12.33
CA PRO A 33 2.26 8.01 -13.20
C PRO A 33 3.72 8.47 -13.28
N GLU A 34 4.13 8.90 -14.48
CA GLU A 34 5.39 9.61 -14.69
C GLU A 34 5.17 11.13 -14.83
N ILE A 35 6.07 11.92 -14.25
CA ILE A 35 6.18 13.37 -14.49
C ILE A 35 7.54 13.63 -15.11
N ASN A 36 7.57 14.31 -16.26
CA ASN A 36 8.80 14.64 -17.01
C ASN A 36 9.70 13.41 -17.30
N GLY A 37 9.10 12.24 -17.58
CA GLY A 37 9.82 10.98 -17.84
C GLY A 37 10.47 10.36 -16.61
N THR A 38 10.02 10.72 -15.42
CA THR A 38 10.43 10.13 -14.14
C THR A 38 9.19 9.61 -13.42
N LEU A 39 9.21 8.36 -12.96
CA LEU A 39 8.16 7.78 -12.12
C LEU A 39 7.95 8.66 -10.88
N PHE A 40 6.75 9.22 -10.74
CA PHE A 40 6.41 10.16 -9.66
C PHE A 40 5.89 9.42 -8.42
N TYR A 41 5.06 8.39 -8.63
CA TYR A 41 4.55 7.52 -7.59
C TYR A 41 4.44 6.09 -8.15
N PRO A 42 4.92 5.05 -7.45
CA PRO A 42 4.85 3.69 -7.97
C PRO A 42 3.40 3.20 -8.03
N GLY A 43 3.07 2.43 -9.07
CA GLY A 43 1.76 1.78 -9.20
C GLY A 43 1.47 0.80 -8.06
N PHE A 44 0.30 0.18 -8.09
CA PHE A 44 -0.15 -0.70 -7.00
C PHE A 44 0.32 -2.16 -7.16
N PRO A 45 0.44 -2.96 -6.08
CA PRO A 45 0.63 -4.40 -6.22
C PRO A 45 -0.64 -5.09 -6.75
N LEU A 46 -0.45 -6.16 -7.53
CA LEU A 46 -1.55 -6.95 -8.10
C LEU A 46 -2.37 -7.66 -7.01
N GLY A 47 -3.68 -7.75 -7.26
CA GLY A 47 -4.66 -8.48 -6.44
C GLY A 47 -5.59 -7.58 -5.63
N CYS A 48 -6.76 -8.13 -5.32
CA CYS A 48 -7.84 -7.51 -4.54
C CYS A 48 -8.55 -6.32 -5.22
N GLU A 49 -8.48 -6.21 -6.54
CA GLU A 49 -9.11 -5.17 -7.36
C GLU A 49 -10.63 -5.10 -7.11
N ASN A 50 -11.27 -6.27 -7.07
CA ASN A 50 -12.72 -6.44 -6.86
C ASN A 50 -13.12 -6.60 -5.37
N GLU A 51 -12.22 -6.35 -4.41
CA GLU A 51 -12.55 -6.44 -3.00
C GLU A 51 -13.31 -5.21 -2.50
N LYS A 52 -14.23 -5.40 -1.55
CA LYS A 52 -14.98 -4.27 -0.96
C LYS A 52 -14.03 -3.36 -0.18
N GLY A 53 -14.05 -2.06 -0.47
CA GLY A 53 -13.11 -1.09 0.10
C GLY A 53 -11.80 -0.98 -0.68
N SER A 54 -11.70 -1.62 -1.86
CA SER A 54 -10.54 -1.58 -2.74
C SER A 54 -10.69 -0.55 -3.88
N TRP A 55 -10.41 -0.93 -5.13
CA TRP A 55 -10.31 -0.03 -6.29
C TRP A 55 -11.55 0.84 -6.50
N MET A 56 -12.75 0.30 -6.33
CA MET A 56 -13.99 1.10 -6.48
C MET A 56 -14.02 2.25 -5.47
N THR A 57 -13.63 2.00 -4.22
CA THR A 57 -13.65 3.00 -3.13
C THR A 57 -12.52 4.01 -3.24
N TRP A 58 -11.34 3.59 -3.72
CA TRP A 58 -10.14 4.44 -3.74
C TRP A 58 -9.77 5.00 -5.11
N ILE A 59 -9.67 4.15 -6.13
CA ILE A 59 -8.95 4.46 -7.38
C ILE A 59 -9.90 4.87 -8.50
N VAL A 60 -10.86 4.01 -8.86
CA VAL A 60 -11.65 4.17 -10.10
C VAL A 60 -13.02 4.80 -9.87
N GLY A 61 -13.73 4.42 -8.79
CA GLY A 61 -15.11 4.84 -8.59
C GLY A 61 -16.10 4.33 -9.64
N PRO A 62 -17.40 4.68 -9.54
CA PRO A 62 -18.01 5.38 -8.41
C PRO A 62 -18.25 4.43 -7.20
N ASP A 63 -17.92 4.86 -5.98
CA ASP A 63 -18.28 4.13 -4.76
C ASP A 63 -19.52 4.73 -4.06
N PRO A 64 -20.56 3.94 -3.73
CA PRO A 64 -21.79 4.45 -3.14
C PRO A 64 -21.66 5.18 -1.79
N GLY A 65 -20.56 4.98 -1.06
CA GLY A 65 -20.24 5.73 0.16
C GLY A 65 -19.64 7.10 -0.17
N THR A 66 -18.62 7.14 -1.02
CA THR A 66 -17.98 8.41 -1.45
C THR A 66 -18.93 9.33 -2.20
N MET A 67 -19.85 8.76 -3.00
CA MET A 67 -20.85 9.52 -3.75
C MET A 67 -21.83 10.29 -2.84
N GLN A 68 -22.04 9.87 -1.59
CA GLN A 68 -22.84 10.63 -0.61
C GLN A 68 -22.15 11.93 -0.14
N LEU A 69 -20.84 12.02 -0.34
CA LEU A 69 -20.01 13.20 -0.09
C LEU A 69 -19.75 14.01 -1.39
N ASN A 70 -20.42 13.66 -2.49
CA ASN A 70 -20.22 14.20 -3.84
C ASN A 70 -18.84 13.92 -4.47
N PHE A 71 -18.16 12.85 -4.05
CA PHE A 71 -16.88 12.42 -4.66
C PHE A 71 -17.05 11.04 -5.33
N PRO A 72 -16.41 10.78 -6.49
CA PRO A 72 -16.50 9.48 -7.17
C PRO A 72 -15.71 8.38 -6.43
N ASN A 73 -14.59 8.73 -5.81
CA ASN A 73 -13.73 7.84 -5.04
C ASN A 73 -12.86 8.67 -4.07
N LEU A 74 -12.09 7.99 -3.20
CA LEU A 74 -11.26 8.65 -2.18
C LEU A 74 -9.96 9.27 -2.72
N HIS A 75 -9.34 8.76 -3.78
CA HIS A 75 -8.16 9.43 -4.37
C HIS A 75 -8.53 10.78 -4.98
N TYR A 76 -9.67 10.87 -5.66
CA TYR A 76 -10.24 12.13 -6.12
C TYR A 76 -10.48 13.09 -4.93
N ALA A 77 -11.17 12.61 -3.88
CA ALA A 77 -11.51 13.43 -2.73
C ALA A 77 -10.26 14.00 -2.03
N PHE A 78 -9.32 13.14 -1.62
CA PHE A 78 -8.12 13.59 -0.93
C PHE A 78 -7.18 14.38 -1.83
N GLY A 79 -6.99 13.95 -3.09
CA GLY A 79 -6.09 14.62 -4.03
C GLY A 79 -6.57 16.03 -4.38
N THR A 80 -7.84 16.18 -4.79
CA THR A 80 -8.36 17.48 -5.25
C THR A 80 -8.59 18.46 -4.10
N GLU A 81 -9.12 18.03 -2.96
CA GLU A 81 -9.40 18.94 -1.84
C GLU A 81 -8.10 19.39 -1.14
N LEU A 82 -7.05 18.55 -1.08
CA LEU A 82 -5.73 18.95 -0.62
C LEU A 82 -5.11 20.01 -1.55
N CYS A 83 -5.20 19.80 -2.87
CA CYS A 83 -4.73 20.74 -3.87
C CYS A 83 -5.44 22.10 -3.73
N LYS A 84 -6.78 22.09 -3.72
CA LYS A 84 -7.61 23.30 -3.60
C LYS A 84 -7.35 24.08 -2.32
N TYR A 85 -7.46 23.43 -1.16
CA TYR A 85 -7.59 24.14 0.12
C TYR A 85 -6.31 24.21 0.96
N LEU A 86 -5.24 23.49 0.60
CA LEU A 86 -3.96 23.55 1.30
C LEU A 86 -2.78 23.95 0.41
N ILE A 87 -2.70 23.43 -0.83
CA ILE A 87 -1.52 23.64 -1.69
C ILE A 87 -1.66 24.94 -2.50
N PHE A 88 -2.73 25.08 -3.28
CA PHE A 88 -2.93 26.21 -4.19
C PHE A 88 -3.77 27.34 -3.56
N ASN A 89 -4.56 27.03 -2.53
CA ASN A 89 -5.52 27.96 -1.92
C ASN A 89 -6.47 28.58 -2.97
N ASP A 90 -6.96 27.71 -3.87
CA ASP A 90 -7.87 28.02 -4.96
C ASP A 90 -8.99 26.96 -4.98
N PRO A 91 -10.24 27.31 -4.56
CA PRO A 91 -11.35 26.37 -4.52
C PRO A 91 -11.81 25.92 -5.92
N ASP A 92 -11.52 26.70 -6.95
CA ASP A 92 -11.92 26.46 -8.34
C ASP A 92 -10.85 25.66 -9.12
N TRP A 93 -9.74 25.27 -8.48
CA TRP A 93 -8.67 24.47 -9.09
C TRP A 93 -9.19 23.13 -9.62
N ASP A 94 -8.81 22.83 -10.87
CA ASP A 94 -9.20 21.61 -11.59
C ASP A 94 -7.97 20.87 -12.14
N TYR A 95 -7.73 19.68 -11.57
CA TYR A 95 -6.70 18.74 -12.02
C TYR A 95 -6.79 18.36 -13.50
N SER A 96 -7.97 18.44 -14.13
CA SER A 96 -8.16 18.06 -15.54
C SER A 96 -7.51 19.04 -16.52
N THR A 97 -7.21 20.26 -16.07
CA THR A 97 -6.55 21.32 -16.86
C THR A 97 -5.17 21.73 -16.32
N TYR A 98 -4.74 21.12 -15.21
CA TYR A 98 -3.47 21.44 -14.56
C TYR A 98 -2.26 20.81 -15.27
N ASP A 99 -1.19 21.58 -15.43
CA ASP A 99 0.06 21.10 -16.03
C ASP A 99 0.96 20.43 -14.98
N PHE A 100 0.86 19.11 -14.90
CA PHE A 100 1.66 18.30 -13.97
C PHE A 100 3.18 18.38 -14.19
N SER A 101 3.68 18.91 -15.31
CA SER A 101 5.13 19.09 -15.52
C SER A 101 5.75 20.07 -14.49
N HIS A 102 4.94 20.96 -13.92
CA HIS A 102 5.32 21.92 -12.87
C HIS A 102 5.03 21.46 -11.43
N TYR A 103 4.39 20.30 -11.22
CA TYR A 103 3.87 19.86 -9.91
C TYR A 103 4.91 19.91 -8.77
N ASN A 104 6.13 19.44 -9.01
CA ASN A 104 7.19 19.45 -8.00
C ASN A 104 7.66 20.88 -7.63
N GLU A 105 7.59 21.83 -8.57
CA GLU A 105 7.91 23.23 -8.27
C GLU A 105 6.77 23.89 -7.49
N ASP A 106 5.53 23.73 -7.94
CA ASP A 106 4.37 24.39 -7.34
C ASP A 106 4.09 23.88 -5.91
N THR A 107 4.22 22.56 -5.69
CA THR A 107 3.97 21.93 -4.39
C THR A 107 5.13 22.03 -3.39
N ARG A 108 6.29 22.58 -3.79
CA ARG A 108 7.54 22.59 -2.98
C ARG A 108 7.40 23.11 -1.56
N TYR A 109 6.52 24.08 -1.33
CA TYR A 109 6.29 24.64 0.01
C TYR A 109 5.48 23.69 0.90
N ALA A 110 4.46 23.03 0.34
CA ALA A 110 3.68 22.02 1.03
C ALA A 110 4.55 20.80 1.37
N ALA A 111 5.31 20.31 0.38
CA ALA A 111 6.27 19.21 0.55
C ALA A 111 7.24 19.45 1.74
N ALA A 112 7.75 20.68 1.88
CA ALA A 112 8.71 21.04 2.94
C ALA A 112 8.19 20.87 4.39
N TYR A 113 6.88 20.71 4.62
CA TYR A 113 6.33 20.40 5.95
C TYR A 113 5.36 19.20 6.00
N LEU A 114 4.92 18.67 4.85
CA LEU A 114 4.08 17.46 4.78
C LEU A 114 4.89 16.18 4.53
N ASP A 115 6.01 16.25 3.82
CA ASP A 115 6.73 15.06 3.37
C ASP A 115 7.48 14.37 4.51
N ALA A 116 7.00 13.20 4.92
CA ALA A 116 7.66 12.33 5.90
C ALA A 116 8.79 11.46 5.30
N THR A 117 9.51 11.97 4.29
CA THR A 117 10.45 11.22 3.44
C THR A 117 11.90 11.17 3.99
N SER A 118 12.13 11.65 5.22
CA SER A 118 13.46 11.59 5.83
C SER A 118 13.94 10.15 6.03
N THR A 119 15.09 9.85 5.45
CA THR A 119 15.77 8.55 5.56
C THR A 119 16.87 8.52 6.63
N ASP A 120 17.04 9.62 7.38
CA ASP A 120 17.94 9.68 8.55
C ASP A 120 17.15 9.45 9.84
N TYR A 121 17.39 8.29 10.44
CA TYR A 121 16.83 7.88 11.74
C TYR A 121 17.89 7.82 12.85
N SER A 122 19.12 8.32 12.61
CA SER A 122 20.25 8.21 13.55
C SER A 122 19.95 8.77 14.94
N ALA A 123 19.20 9.88 15.02
CA ALA A 123 18.79 10.47 16.29
C ALA A 123 17.72 9.64 17.03
N PHE A 124 16.90 8.85 16.31
CA PHE A 124 15.90 7.95 16.88
C PHE A 124 16.58 6.66 17.39
N GLU A 125 17.41 6.05 16.56
CA GLU A 125 18.27 4.90 16.88
C GLU A 125 19.19 5.19 18.06
N GLY A 126 19.88 6.34 18.06
CA GLY A 126 20.79 6.76 19.14
C GLY A 126 20.12 7.03 20.50
N ARG A 127 18.78 7.06 20.56
CA ARG A 127 18.00 7.07 21.81
C ARG A 127 17.42 5.70 22.18
N GLY A 128 17.80 4.64 21.46
CA GLY A 128 17.26 3.29 21.64
C GLY A 128 15.84 3.11 21.08
N GLY A 129 15.35 4.02 20.24
CA GLY A 129 14.01 3.93 19.66
C GLY A 129 13.85 2.69 18.79
N LYS A 130 12.70 2.01 18.88
CA LYS A 130 12.36 0.84 18.07
C LYS A 130 11.11 1.12 17.23
N LEU A 131 11.08 0.69 15.97
CA LEU A 131 10.02 0.98 15.01
C LEU A 131 9.56 -0.27 14.25
N ILE A 132 8.25 -0.48 14.18
CA ILE A 132 7.64 -1.50 13.33
C ILE A 132 6.83 -0.77 12.26
N PHE A 133 7.21 -0.93 11.00
CA PHE A 133 6.34 -0.66 9.86
C PHE A 133 5.54 -1.91 9.53
N TYR A 134 4.25 -1.74 9.26
CA TYR A 134 3.47 -2.73 8.52
C TYR A 134 2.75 -2.04 7.36
N HIS A 135 2.50 -2.78 6.28
CA HIS A 135 1.72 -2.28 5.14
C HIS A 135 0.87 -3.41 4.56
N GLY A 136 -0.40 -3.13 4.24
CA GLY A 136 -1.25 -4.04 3.47
C GLY A 136 -0.66 -4.26 2.08
N TRP A 137 -0.33 -5.50 1.70
CA TRP A 137 0.25 -5.75 0.37
C TRP A 137 -0.71 -5.36 -0.76
N ASN A 138 -2.01 -5.35 -0.47
CA ASN A 138 -3.06 -4.97 -1.43
C ASN A 138 -3.75 -3.67 -0.98
N ASP A 139 -3.03 -2.78 -0.30
CA ASP A 139 -3.52 -1.45 0.05
C ASP A 139 -3.83 -0.64 -1.24
N PRO A 140 -5.09 -0.24 -1.46
CA PRO A 140 -5.53 0.52 -2.64
C PRO A 140 -5.35 2.04 -2.47
N ALA A 141 -5.08 2.51 -1.25
CA ALA A 141 -4.98 3.92 -0.91
C ALA A 141 -3.54 4.40 -1.08
N LEU A 142 -2.59 3.61 -0.58
CA LEU A 142 -1.16 3.86 -0.62
C LEU A 142 -0.46 2.63 -1.22
N SER A 143 0.44 2.82 -2.18
CA SER A 143 1.18 1.67 -2.74
C SER A 143 2.19 1.15 -1.73
N ALA A 144 2.11 -0.14 -1.42
CA ALA A 144 3.08 -0.82 -0.56
C ALA A 144 4.53 -0.71 -1.08
N TYR A 145 4.72 -0.48 -2.39
CA TYR A 145 6.05 -0.23 -2.96
C TYR A 145 6.71 1.03 -2.39
N THR A 146 5.96 2.11 -2.11
CA THR A 146 6.54 3.33 -1.48
C THR A 146 7.16 3.07 -0.11
N THR A 147 6.54 2.21 0.69
CA THR A 147 7.06 1.84 2.03
C THR A 147 8.29 0.94 1.92
N ILE A 148 8.34 0.09 0.88
CA ILE A 148 9.52 -0.71 0.56
C ILE A 148 10.66 0.20 0.10
N GLU A 149 10.41 1.11 -0.84
CA GLU A 149 11.39 2.10 -1.33
C GLU A 149 11.97 2.95 -0.20
N HIS A 150 11.13 3.43 0.72
CA HIS A 150 11.58 4.17 1.91
C HIS A 150 12.44 3.30 2.82
N PHE A 151 12.00 2.08 3.17
CA PHE A 151 12.75 1.16 4.01
C PHE A 151 14.11 0.77 3.38
N GLU A 152 14.13 0.53 2.07
CA GLU A 152 15.36 0.28 1.30
C GLU A 152 16.30 1.50 1.29
N ALA A 153 15.76 2.71 1.16
CA ALA A 153 16.55 3.94 1.19
C ALA A 153 17.15 4.22 2.58
N VAL A 154 16.42 3.89 3.67
CA VAL A 154 16.98 3.88 5.03
C VAL A 154 18.07 2.81 5.15
N ARG A 155 17.79 1.56 4.77
CA ARG A 155 18.72 0.43 4.85
C ARG A 155 20.02 0.65 4.09
N LYS A 156 19.94 1.30 2.93
CA LYS A 156 21.09 1.70 2.11
C LYS A 156 22.00 2.71 2.81
N LYS A 157 21.45 3.56 3.67
CA LYS A 157 22.20 4.54 4.49
C LYS A 157 22.68 3.95 5.82
N ASN A 158 21.88 3.09 6.44
CA ASN A 158 22.22 2.38 7.68
C ASN A 158 22.00 0.86 7.51
N PRO A 159 23.07 0.09 7.23
CA PRO A 159 23.00 -1.37 7.17
C PRO A 159 22.61 -2.06 8.49
N GLY A 160 22.67 -1.35 9.62
CA GLY A 160 22.20 -1.81 10.93
C GLY A 160 20.71 -1.57 11.20
N VAL A 161 19.94 -1.11 10.20
CA VAL A 161 18.50 -0.77 10.33
C VAL A 161 17.68 -1.84 11.06
N ASP A 162 17.94 -3.12 10.84
CA ASP A 162 17.18 -4.24 11.40
C ASP A 162 17.28 -4.36 12.94
N GLU A 163 18.25 -3.70 13.57
CA GLU A 163 18.41 -3.64 15.04
C GLU A 163 17.39 -2.72 15.73
N PHE A 164 16.80 -1.78 14.97
CA PHE A 164 15.86 -0.79 15.49
C PHE A 164 14.60 -0.58 14.64
N MET A 165 14.55 -1.05 13.40
CA MET A 165 13.41 -0.85 12.49
C MET A 165 13.13 -2.11 11.67
N ARG A 166 11.86 -2.56 11.63
CA ARG A 166 11.44 -3.74 10.83
C ARG A 166 10.16 -3.47 10.05
N LEU A 167 10.14 -3.93 8.81
CA LEU A 167 9.00 -3.84 7.89
C LEU A 167 8.31 -5.20 7.76
N TYR A 168 6.99 -5.21 7.86
CA TYR A 168 6.12 -6.36 7.56
C TYR A 168 5.15 -6.04 6.43
N LEU A 169 5.14 -6.86 5.39
CA LEU A 169 4.15 -6.79 4.32
C LEU A 169 3.06 -7.83 4.57
N LEU A 170 1.79 -7.45 4.40
CA LEU A 170 0.63 -8.24 4.82
C LEU A 170 -0.19 -8.72 3.59
N PRO A 171 0.02 -9.94 3.06
CA PRO A 171 -0.66 -10.40 1.85
C PRO A 171 -2.19 -10.46 1.97
N GLY A 172 -2.90 -9.86 1.01
CA GLY A 172 -4.36 -9.82 0.98
C GLY A 172 -5.00 -8.84 1.98
N VAL A 173 -4.22 -7.97 2.62
CA VAL A 173 -4.73 -6.91 3.50
C VAL A 173 -4.79 -5.61 2.70
N LEU A 174 -5.92 -4.89 2.83
CA LEU A 174 -6.17 -3.59 2.17
C LEU A 174 -5.66 -2.44 3.05
N HIS A 175 -6.23 -1.24 2.89
CA HIS A 175 -5.84 -0.04 3.63
C HIS A 175 -6.01 -0.20 5.14
N CYS A 176 -4.89 -0.14 5.86
CA CYS A 176 -4.71 -0.39 7.30
C CYS A 176 -5.15 -1.78 7.82
N GLY A 177 -6.04 -2.50 7.13
CA GLY A 177 -6.67 -3.75 7.55
C GLY A 177 -7.67 -4.27 6.51
N GLY A 178 -8.57 -5.16 6.90
CA GLY A 178 -9.61 -5.68 6.00
C GLY A 178 -9.06 -6.64 4.93
N GLY A 179 -9.72 -6.68 3.77
CA GLY A 179 -9.37 -7.59 2.66
C GLY A 179 -9.62 -9.09 2.93
N PRO A 180 -9.23 -9.95 1.97
CA PRO A 180 -9.33 -11.42 2.09
C PRO A 180 -8.24 -12.03 2.99
N GLY A 181 -7.10 -11.35 3.18
CA GLY A 181 -5.97 -11.81 3.99
C GLY A 181 -6.14 -11.58 5.50
N PRO A 182 -5.30 -12.19 6.34
CA PRO A 182 -5.31 -12.00 7.79
C PRO A 182 -4.67 -10.66 8.17
N ASP A 183 -5.46 -9.80 8.81
CA ASP A 183 -5.16 -8.40 9.08
C ASP A 183 -4.85 -8.08 10.55
N GLN A 184 -4.94 -9.06 11.46
CA GLN A 184 -4.82 -8.84 12.90
C GLN A 184 -3.53 -9.42 13.49
N ALA A 185 -2.77 -8.59 14.19
CA ALA A 185 -1.71 -8.96 15.13
C ALA A 185 -1.61 -7.93 16.26
N ASP A 186 -1.04 -8.32 17.40
CA ASP A 186 -0.80 -7.41 18.52
C ASP A 186 0.50 -6.62 18.32
N TRP A 187 0.46 -5.64 17.42
CA TRP A 187 1.60 -4.78 17.09
C TRP A 187 2.12 -4.01 18.32
N LEU A 188 1.24 -3.69 19.28
CA LEU A 188 1.61 -2.99 20.52
C LEU A 188 2.43 -3.90 21.43
N GLU A 189 2.02 -5.16 21.61
CA GLU A 189 2.80 -6.16 22.35
C GLU A 189 4.18 -6.41 21.71
N LEU A 190 4.25 -6.44 20.38
CA LEU A 190 5.50 -6.65 19.65
C LEU A 190 6.48 -5.49 19.83
N VAL A 191 6.03 -4.24 19.68
CA VAL A 191 6.91 -3.08 19.92
C VAL A 191 7.25 -2.92 21.39
N ARG A 192 6.32 -3.21 22.31
CA ARG A 192 6.57 -3.17 23.76
C ARG A 192 7.65 -4.17 24.16
N LYS A 193 7.57 -5.43 23.70
CA LYS A 193 8.61 -6.44 23.93
C LYS A 193 9.98 -6.03 23.39
N TRP A 194 10.01 -5.37 22.23
CA TRP A 194 11.25 -4.88 21.66
C TRP A 194 11.86 -3.72 22.46
N VAL A 195 11.05 -2.75 22.89
CA VAL A 195 11.52 -1.59 23.67
C VAL A 195 11.90 -1.97 25.10
N GLU A 196 11.10 -2.78 25.79
CA GLU A 196 11.28 -3.08 27.22
C GLU A 196 12.23 -4.24 27.50
N ASN A 197 12.31 -5.22 26.59
CA ASN A 197 13.01 -6.49 26.83
C ASN A 197 14.07 -6.84 25.75
N ASP A 198 14.33 -5.93 24.81
CA ASP A 198 15.19 -6.14 23.62
C ASP A 198 14.86 -7.44 22.86
N GLN A 199 13.56 -7.72 22.72
CA GLN A 199 13.02 -8.85 21.95
C GLN A 199 12.48 -8.36 20.61
N PRO A 200 13.32 -8.19 19.57
CA PRO A 200 12.87 -7.75 18.26
C PRO A 200 11.92 -8.78 17.64
N PRO A 201 10.81 -8.35 17.02
CA PRO A 201 9.86 -9.29 16.44
C PRO A 201 10.50 -10.04 15.27
N GLY A 202 10.31 -11.35 15.25
CA GLY A 202 10.74 -12.25 14.17
C GLY A 202 9.55 -12.62 13.29
N LYS A 203 9.25 -13.93 13.23
CA LYS A 203 7.97 -14.42 12.68
C LYS A 203 6.79 -13.88 13.50
N VAL A 204 5.89 -13.16 12.86
CA VAL A 204 4.61 -12.72 13.43
C VAL A 204 3.49 -13.55 12.80
N VAL A 205 2.59 -14.12 13.60
CA VAL A 205 1.41 -14.85 13.06
C VAL A 205 0.22 -13.91 13.05
N LEU A 206 -0.22 -13.54 11.86
CA LEU A 206 -1.45 -12.79 11.61
C LEU A 206 -2.66 -13.72 11.69
N SER A 207 -3.82 -13.17 12.07
CA SER A 207 -5.10 -13.86 12.03
C SER A 207 -6.17 -13.07 11.25
N LYS A 208 -7.06 -13.80 10.57
CA LYS A 208 -8.32 -13.28 10.05
C LYS A 208 -9.43 -13.70 11.00
N VAL A 209 -10.11 -12.75 11.62
CA VAL A 209 -11.23 -13.03 12.53
C VAL A 209 -12.54 -12.58 11.90
N ARG A 210 -13.55 -13.43 11.92
CA ARG A 210 -14.95 -13.11 11.61
C ARG A 210 -15.84 -13.68 12.70
N ASP A 211 -16.80 -12.89 13.19
CA ASP A 211 -17.76 -13.28 14.23
C ASP A 211 -17.11 -13.89 15.49
N GLY A 212 -15.94 -13.34 15.88
CA GLY A 212 -15.15 -13.80 17.02
C GLY A 212 -14.34 -15.09 16.79
N GLN A 213 -14.38 -15.68 15.59
CA GLN A 213 -13.69 -16.91 15.25
C GLN A 213 -12.54 -16.67 14.25
N VAL A 214 -11.39 -17.31 14.49
CA VAL A 214 -10.24 -17.30 13.57
C VAL A 214 -10.57 -18.15 12.34
N GLN A 215 -10.61 -17.52 11.17
CA GLN A 215 -10.92 -18.14 9.87
C GLN A 215 -9.67 -18.53 9.08
N MET A 216 -8.56 -17.83 9.30
CA MET A 216 -7.28 -18.04 8.63
C MET A 216 -6.15 -17.52 9.53
N THR A 217 -4.98 -18.15 9.47
CA THR A 217 -3.73 -17.56 9.99
C THR A 217 -2.62 -17.59 8.95
N ARG A 218 -1.70 -16.62 9.01
CA ARG A 218 -0.49 -16.58 8.17
C ARG A 218 0.68 -16.08 8.99
N PRO A 219 1.86 -16.73 8.93
CA PRO A 219 3.08 -16.07 9.35
C PRO A 219 3.43 -14.98 8.34
N VAL A 220 3.89 -13.84 8.83
CA VAL A 220 4.71 -12.88 8.10
C VAL A 220 6.06 -12.79 8.79
N PHE A 221 7.06 -12.38 8.01
CA PHE A 221 8.46 -12.30 8.42
C PHE A 221 8.96 -10.88 8.15
N PRO A 222 10.03 -10.42 8.80
CA PRO A 222 10.65 -9.15 8.47
C PRO A 222 11.04 -9.15 6.98
N TYR A 223 10.64 -8.11 6.26
CA TYR A 223 11.02 -7.89 4.88
C TYR A 223 12.55 -7.93 4.75
N PRO A 224 13.12 -8.62 3.75
CA PRO A 224 12.50 -9.12 2.51
C PRO A 224 12.00 -10.58 2.54
N SER A 225 11.97 -11.25 3.70
CA SER A 225 11.47 -12.63 3.78
C SER A 225 9.95 -12.70 3.57
N THR A 226 9.51 -13.77 2.92
CA THR A 226 8.09 -14.04 2.59
C THR A 226 7.62 -15.36 3.19
N ALA A 227 6.31 -15.59 3.26
CA ALA A 227 5.74 -16.87 3.67
C ALA A 227 5.50 -17.79 2.47
N LYS A 228 5.98 -19.03 2.54
CA LYS A 228 5.77 -20.06 1.52
C LYS A 228 4.97 -21.23 2.09
N TYR A 229 3.85 -21.55 1.45
CA TYR A 229 3.07 -22.75 1.76
C TYR A 229 3.91 -24.02 1.52
N VAL A 230 3.85 -24.98 2.43
CA VAL A 230 4.65 -26.23 2.34
C VAL A 230 4.08 -27.26 1.35
N GLY A 231 2.94 -26.97 0.70
CA GLY A 231 2.30 -27.85 -0.28
C GLY A 231 1.44 -28.97 0.32
N LYS A 232 1.28 -29.00 1.64
CA LYS A 232 0.48 -29.99 2.39
C LYS A 232 -0.12 -29.37 3.65
N GLY A 233 -1.23 -29.96 4.13
CA GLY A 233 -2.00 -29.45 5.27
C GLY A 233 -3.23 -28.65 4.82
N ASP A 234 -3.90 -28.02 5.78
CA ASP A 234 -4.92 -27.02 5.47
C ASP A 234 -4.23 -25.72 5.02
N PRO A 235 -4.50 -25.20 3.81
CA PRO A 235 -3.96 -23.92 3.41
C PRO A 235 -4.44 -22.76 4.29
N LEU A 236 -5.51 -22.85 5.08
CA LEU A 236 -5.95 -21.77 5.98
C LEU A 236 -5.13 -21.69 7.29
N ASP A 237 -4.41 -22.74 7.65
CA ASP A 237 -3.55 -22.80 8.84
C ASP A 237 -2.13 -22.30 8.55
N GLY A 238 -1.73 -21.23 9.23
CA GLY A 238 -0.41 -20.61 9.14
C GLY A 238 0.76 -21.50 9.60
N ASN A 239 0.50 -22.59 10.32
CA ASN A 239 1.54 -23.58 10.64
C ASN A 239 2.02 -24.35 9.41
N ASN A 240 1.23 -24.38 8.32
CA ASN A 240 1.61 -24.99 7.04
C ASN A 240 2.42 -24.03 6.13
N PHE A 241 3.03 -22.99 6.71
CA PHE A 241 3.86 -22.01 6.02
C PHE A 241 5.23 -21.88 6.67
N VAL A 242 6.27 -21.77 5.84
CA VAL A 242 7.67 -21.56 6.26
C VAL A 242 8.20 -20.24 5.74
N GLU A 243 9.29 -19.75 6.35
CA GLU A 243 10.04 -18.63 5.82
C GLU A 243 10.64 -18.99 4.45
N LYS A 244 10.38 -18.17 3.44
CA LYS A 244 11.13 -18.11 2.20
C LYS A 244 11.93 -16.80 2.22
N LYS A 245 13.24 -16.94 2.45
CA LYS A 245 14.23 -15.87 2.26
C LYS A 245 14.34 -15.52 0.76
N PRO A 246 14.86 -14.33 0.40
CA PRO A 246 15.07 -13.93 -1.00
C PRO A 246 15.78 -14.99 -1.85
#